data_AF-A0A959IR95-F1
#
_entry.id   AF-A0A959IR95-F1
#
_cell.length_a   1.000
_cell.length_b   1.000
_cell.length_c   1.000
_cell.angle_alpha   90.00
_cell.angle_beta   90.00
_cell.angle_gamma   90.00
#
_symmetry.space_group_name_H-M   'P 1'
#
loop_
_entity.id
_entity.type
_entity.pdbx_description
1 polymer ?
#
loop_
_entity_poly.entity_id
_entity_poly.type
_entity_poly.pdbx_seq_one_letter_code
_entity_poly.pdbx_strand_id
1 'polypeptide(L)'
;FYDNGHRKSTGLGEWLRKQGVTKVYIMGLATDYCVQFSAHDALETGFETYLIPEGCRGVNLNPGDAEQALDKLEKSGVRLVAVSALAG
;
A
#
# COMPACT_ATOMS: atom_id res chain seq x y z
N PHE A 1 -6.21 -5.46 5.81
CA PHE A 1 -6.75 -5.68 4.45
C PHE A 1 -8.25 -5.81 4.56
N TYR A 2 -8.94 -4.71 4.34
CA TYR A 2 -10.38 -4.62 4.45
C TYR A 2 -10.98 -4.11 3.15
N ASP A 3 -12.31 -4.16 3.04
CA ASP A 3 -12.99 -3.41 1.99
C ASP A 3 -12.70 -1.90 2.11
N ASN A 4 -12.98 -1.13 1.05
CA ASN A 4 -12.72 0.31 1.04
C ASN A 4 -13.52 1.09 2.10
N GLY A 5 -14.56 0.48 2.68
CA GLY A 5 -15.31 1.05 3.81
C GLY A 5 -14.71 0.69 5.18
N HIS A 6 -13.63 -0.09 5.20
CA HIS A 6 -13.00 -0.67 6.38
C HIS A 6 -13.98 -1.45 7.29
N ARG A 7 -15.03 -2.05 6.70
CA ARG A 7 -16.13 -2.71 7.43
C ARG A 7 -15.92 -4.21 7.58
N LYS A 8 -15.30 -4.83 6.58
CA LYS A 8 -15.09 -6.28 6.54
C LYS A 8 -13.67 -6.61 6.10
N SER A 9 -13.05 -7.54 6.83
CA SER A 9 -11.76 -8.11 6.42
C SER A 9 -11.94 -8.90 5.12
N THR A 10 -10.96 -8.79 4.22
CA THR A 10 -10.89 -9.59 3.00
C THR A 10 -10.30 -10.99 3.24
N GLY A 11 -9.72 -11.23 4.43
CA GLY A 11 -8.96 -12.44 4.75
C GLY A 11 -7.52 -12.45 4.24
N LEU A 12 -7.11 -11.49 3.39
CA LEU A 12 -5.77 -11.48 2.78
C LEU A 12 -4.65 -11.39 3.83
N GLY A 13 -4.79 -10.52 4.83
CA GLY A 13 -3.76 -10.34 5.86
C GLY A 13 -3.49 -11.61 6.68
N GLU A 14 -4.56 -12.31 7.09
CA GLU A 14 -4.43 -13.58 7.81
C GLU A 14 -3.82 -14.66 6.90
N TRP A 15 -4.28 -14.73 5.66
CA TRP A 15 -3.76 -15.69 4.69
C TRP A 15 -2.25 -15.49 4.45
N LEU A 16 -1.80 -14.26 4.21
CA LEU A 16 -0.38 -13.92 4.03
C LEU A 16 0.46 -14.30 5.26
N ARG A 17 -0.03 -14.01 6.46
CA ARG A 17 0.65 -14.42 7.71
C ARG A 17 0.78 -15.94 7.82
N LYS A 18 -0.26 -16.71 7.46
CA LYS A 18 -0.21 -18.18 7.42
C LYS A 18 0.80 -18.70 6.40
N GLN A 19 1.08 -17.96 5.33
CA GLN A 19 2.13 -18.28 4.36
C GLN A 19 3.54 -17.88 4.84
N GLY A 20 3.69 -17.31 6.03
CA GLY A 20 4.99 -16.86 6.55
C GLY A 20 5.52 -15.60 5.86
N VAL A 21 4.67 -14.85 5.17
CA VAL A 21 5.08 -13.58 4.54
C VAL A 21 5.42 -12.55 5.61
N THR A 22 6.56 -11.90 5.45
CA THR A 22 7.03 -10.83 6.35
C THR A 22 7.10 -9.45 5.67
N LYS A 23 7.22 -9.44 4.34
CA LYS A 23 7.34 -8.23 3.52
C LYS A 23 6.28 -8.21 2.43
N VAL A 24 5.70 -7.05 2.18
CA VAL A 24 4.78 -6.84 1.05
C VAL A 24 5.22 -5.64 0.23
N TYR A 25 5.13 -5.80 -1.09
CA TYR A 25 5.38 -4.75 -2.07
C TYR A 25 4.05 -4.45 -2.76
N ILE A 26 3.66 -3.18 -2.73
CA ILE A 26 2.35 -2.73 -3.18
C ILE A 26 2.53 -1.82 -4.40
N MET A 27 1.70 -2.04 -5.40
CA MET A 27 1.51 -1.17 -6.55
C MET A 27 0.10 -1.38 -7.13
N GLY A 28 -0.35 -0.49 -8.01
CA GLY A 28 -1.65 -0.61 -8.67
C GLY A 28 -2.45 0.68 -8.66
N LEU A 29 -3.77 0.55 -8.77
CA LEU A 29 -4.68 1.70 -8.87
C LEU A 29 -5.74 1.68 -7.75
N ALA A 30 -6.09 2.81 -7.15
CA ALA A 30 -5.49 4.15 -7.31
C ALA A 30 -4.64 4.53 -6.09
N THR A 31 -3.58 5.32 -6.31
CA THR A 31 -2.61 5.76 -5.27
C THR A 31 -3.30 6.35 -4.04
N ASP A 32 -4.25 7.24 -4.27
CA ASP A 32 -5.05 8.02 -3.31
C ASP A 32 -6.27 7.26 -2.75
N TYR A 33 -6.43 5.98 -3.11
CA TYR A 33 -7.52 5.12 -2.65
C TYR A 33 -7.00 3.73 -2.29
N CYS A 34 -7.32 2.73 -3.12
CA CYS A 34 -7.12 1.31 -2.81
C CYS A 34 -5.67 0.99 -2.47
N VAL A 35 -4.71 1.67 -3.12
CA VAL A 35 -3.29 1.51 -2.83
C VAL A 35 -2.95 2.05 -1.44
N GLN A 36 -3.38 3.28 -1.13
CA GLN A 36 -3.18 3.88 0.19
C GLN A 36 -3.80 3.06 1.30
N PHE A 37 -5.07 2.64 1.17
CA PHE A 37 -5.73 1.80 2.16
C PHE A 37 -5.01 0.46 2.33
N SER A 38 -4.64 -0.20 1.23
CA SER A 38 -3.93 -1.49 1.30
C SER A 38 -2.56 -1.37 1.96
N ALA A 39 -1.83 -0.28 1.72
CA ALA A 39 -0.52 -0.04 2.33
C ALA A 39 -0.62 0.27 3.82
N HIS A 40 -1.64 1.04 4.23
CA HIS A 40 -1.90 1.27 5.66
C HIS A 40 -2.27 -0.03 6.37
N ASP A 41 -3.18 -0.79 5.78
CA ASP A 41 -3.62 -2.10 6.27
C ASP A 41 -2.47 -3.10 6.43
N ALA A 42 -1.49 -3.06 5.52
CA ALA A 42 -0.30 -3.90 5.59
C ALA A 42 0.58 -3.53 6.80
N LEU A 43 0.80 -2.24 7.03
CA LEU A 43 1.53 -1.74 8.19
C LEU A 43 0.83 -2.15 9.50
N GLU A 44 -0.48 -1.92 9.61
CA GLU A 44 -1.25 -2.27 10.81
C GLU A 44 -1.26 -3.78 11.09
N THR A 45 -1.21 -4.59 10.03
CA THR A 45 -1.11 -6.06 10.14
C THR A 45 0.29 -6.53 10.56
N GLY A 46 1.29 -5.63 10.54
CA GLY A 46 2.65 -5.88 10.98
C GLY A 46 3.63 -6.33 9.88
N PHE A 47 3.29 -6.11 8.60
CA PHE A 47 4.22 -6.41 7.50
C PHE A 47 5.22 -5.26 7.28
N GLU A 48 6.47 -5.60 6.93
CA GLU A 48 7.36 -4.62 6.31
C GLU A 48 6.75 -4.20 4.97
N THR A 49 6.34 -2.94 4.87
CA THR A 49 5.53 -2.47 3.76
C THR A 49 6.32 -1.56 2.85
N TYR A 50 6.35 -1.92 1.57
CA TYR A 50 7.00 -1.17 0.51
C TYR A 50 5.96 -0.77 -0.54
N LEU A 51 6.03 0.47 -1.02
CA LEU A 51 5.22 0.95 -2.12
C LEU A 51 6.11 1.28 -3.31
N ILE A 52 5.65 0.95 -4.52
CA ILE A 52 6.34 1.21 -5.78
C ILE A 52 5.57 2.31 -6.53
N PRO A 53 5.90 3.61 -6.36
CA PRO A 53 5.11 4.70 -6.92
C PRO A 53 5.04 4.67 -8.45
N GLU A 54 6.10 4.20 -9.11
CA GLU A 54 6.20 4.06 -10.58
C GLU A 54 5.15 3.09 -11.14
N GLY A 55 4.66 2.15 -10.32
CA GLY A 55 3.60 1.22 -10.66
C GLY A 55 2.20 1.69 -10.25
N CYS A 56 2.05 2.94 -9.81
CA CYS A 56 0.80 3.49 -9.28
C CYS A 56 0.34 4.72 -10.07
N ARG A 57 -0.97 5.01 -10.01
CA ARG A 57 -1.55 6.25 -10.51
C ARG A 57 -2.75 6.63 -9.67
N GLY A 58 -2.87 7.90 -9.29
CA GLY A 58 -4.03 8.39 -8.56
C GLY A 58 -5.26 8.58 -9.44
N VAL A 59 -6.43 8.63 -8.81
CA VAL A 59 -7.62 9.20 -9.44
C VAL A 59 -7.45 10.72 -9.54
N ASN A 60 -6.89 11.34 -8.50
CA ASN A 60 -6.68 12.79 -8.43
C ASN A 60 -7.97 13.57 -8.69
N LEU A 61 -9.02 13.26 -7.92
CA LEU A 61 -10.26 14.04 -7.97
C LEU A 61 -9.97 15.52 -7.68
N ASN A 62 -9.05 15.77 -6.76
CA ASN A 62 -8.40 17.07 -6.61
C ASN A 62 -6.92 16.99 -7.04
N PRO A 63 -6.37 18.07 -7.60
CA PRO A 63 -4.93 18.14 -7.89
C PRO A 63 -4.10 17.89 -6.62
N GLY A 64 -3.17 16.94 -6.68
CA GLY A 64 -2.26 16.65 -5.58
C GLY A 64 -2.69 15.51 -4.64
N ASP A 65 -3.83 14.86 -4.85
CA ASP A 65 -4.33 13.81 -3.94
C ASP A 65 -3.36 12.61 -3.87
N ALA A 66 -2.83 12.16 -5.01
CA ALA A 66 -1.85 11.09 -5.08
C ALA A 66 -0.55 11.44 -4.36
N GLU A 67 -0.03 12.65 -4.57
CA GLU A 67 1.18 13.15 -3.93
C GLU A 67 1.00 13.22 -2.41
N GLN A 68 -0.12 13.76 -1.94
CA GLN A 68 -0.47 13.77 -0.52
C GLN A 68 -0.63 12.36 0.05
N ALA A 69 -1.14 11.41 -0.73
CA ALA A 69 -1.27 10.03 -0.30
C ALA A 69 0.10 9.36 -0.11
N LEU A 70 1.04 9.57 -1.04
CA LEU A 70 2.42 9.09 -0.92
C LEU A 70 3.10 9.67 0.32
N ASP A 71 3.00 10.98 0.53
CA ASP A 71 3.55 11.67 1.70
C ASP A 71 3.02 11.10 3.02
N LYS A 72 1.70 10.83 3.09
CA LYS A 72 1.07 10.24 4.27
C LYS A 72 1.60 8.83 4.52
N LEU A 73 1.69 8.00 3.49
CA LEU A 73 2.18 6.63 3.61
C LEU A 73 3.63 6.57 4.07
N GLU A 74 4.49 7.41 3.50
CA GLU A 74 5.90 7.50 3.91
C GLU A 74 6.03 7.90 5.38
N LYS A 75 5.27 8.91 5.82
CA LYS A 75 5.22 9.35 7.23
C LYS A 75 4.66 8.29 8.18
N SER A 76 3.76 7.43 7.70
CA SER A 76 3.22 6.29 8.47
C SER A 76 4.20 5.11 8.55
N GLY A 77 5.31 5.13 7.81
CA GLY A 77 6.34 4.09 7.85
C GLY A 77 6.38 3.15 6.64
N VAL A 78 5.59 3.41 5.59
CA VAL A 78 5.73 2.72 4.31
C VAL A 78 7.01 3.20 3.62
N ARG A 79 7.79 2.26 3.07
CA ARG A 79 9.02 2.62 2.33
C ARG A 79 8.72 2.76 0.85
N LEU A 80 8.92 3.96 0.29
CA LEU A 80 8.82 4.17 -1.15
C LEU A 80 10.09 3.63 -1.83
N VAL A 81 9.93 2.77 -2.83
CA VAL A 81 11.04 2.17 -3.57
C VAL A 81 10.83 2.29 -5.08
N ALA A 82 11.93 2.50 -5.80
CA ALA A 82 11.92 2.45 -7.27
C ALA A 82 11.88 0.99 -7.75
N VAL A 83 11.29 0.74 -8.93
CA VAL A 83 11.28 -0.59 -9.56
C VAL A 83 12.71 -1.11 -9.76
N SER A 84 13.64 -0.22 -10.10
CA SER A 84 15.05 -0.56 -10.29
C SER A 84 15.71 -1.16 -9.04
N ALA A 85 15.23 -0.83 -7.84
CA ALA A 85 15.73 -1.39 -6.59
C ALA A 85 15.24 -2.83 -6.32
N LEU A 86 14.34 -3.37 -7.14
CA LEU A 86 13.80 -4.73 -7.02
C LEU A 86 14.50 -5.73 -7.94
N ALA A 87 15.17 -5.26 -8.99
CA ALA A 87 15.92 -6.11 -9.91
C ALA A 87 17.28 -6.43 -9.29
N GLY A 88 17.42 -7.68 -8.80
CA GLY A 88 18.70 -8.30 -8.44
C GLY A 88 19.20 -9.19 -9.57
#